data_AF-A0A2V9WFB5-F1
#
_entry.id   AF-A0A2V9WFB5-F1
#
_cell.length_a   1.000
_cell.length_b   1.000
_cell.length_c   1.000
_cell.angle_alpha   90.00
_cell.angle_beta   90.00
_cell.angle_gamma   90.00
#
_symmetry.space_group_name_H-M   'P 1'
#
loop_
_entity.id
_entity.type
_entity.pdbx_description
1 polymer ?
#
loop_
_entity_poly.entity_id
_entity_poly.type
_entity_poly.pdbx_seq_one_letter_code
_entity_poly.pdbx_strand_id
1 'polypeptide(L)'
;VDPRRFGRLSVARAADFDATGIEPLEADLERFLPLFRGRKTPIKSALLNQNLLRGVGNIYADESLFRSHLRPRRRASTITRDQFG
;
A
#
# COMPACT_ATOMS: atom_id res chain seq x y z
N VAL A 1 -19.59 0.76 -17.36
CA VAL A 1 -19.25 -0.35 -18.29
C VAL A 1 -17.91 -0.93 -17.86
N ASP A 2 -17.80 -2.26 -17.76
CA ASP A 2 -16.55 -2.97 -17.42
C ASP A 2 -16.15 -3.89 -18.60
N PRO A 3 -15.33 -3.40 -19.55
CA PRO A 3 -14.96 -4.15 -20.74
C PRO A 3 -14.17 -5.43 -20.45
N ARG A 4 -13.45 -5.48 -19.32
CA ARG A 4 -12.57 -6.60 -18.96
C ARG A 4 -13.23 -7.58 -18.00
N ARG A 5 -14.39 -7.23 -17.42
CA ARG A 5 -15.13 -8.04 -16.45
C ARG A 5 -14.31 -8.38 -15.19
N PHE A 6 -13.49 -7.43 -14.72
CA PHE A 6 -12.69 -7.58 -13.50
C PHE A 6 -13.33 -6.91 -12.27
N GLY A 7 -14.32 -6.04 -12.48
CA GLY A 7 -15.11 -5.46 -11.41
C GLY A 7 -16.00 -6.49 -10.74
N ARG A 8 -16.22 -6.31 -9.43
CA ARG A 8 -17.18 -7.08 -8.64
C ARG A 8 -18.27 -6.15 -8.11
N LEU A 9 -19.49 -6.67 -8.08
CA LEU A 9 -20.62 -6.07 -7.39
C LEU A 9 -21.24 -7.14 -6.49
N SER A 10 -21.45 -6.81 -5.23
CA SER A 10 -22.09 -7.68 -4.25
C SER A 10 -23.02 -6.86 -3.36
N VAL A 11 -24.09 -7.49 -2.89
CA VAL A 11 -24.99 -6.92 -1.88
C VAL A 11 -24.56 -7.48 -0.53
N ALA A 12 -24.23 -6.60 0.40
CA ALA A 12 -23.79 -6.95 1.75
C ALA A 12 -24.44 -6.00 2.76
N ARG A 13 -24.53 -6.42 4.03
CA ARG A 13 -24.87 -5.47 5.10
C ARG A 13 -23.67 -4.58 5.35
N ALA A 14 -23.89 -3.36 5.83
CA ALA A 14 -22.79 -2.43 6.13
C ALA A 14 -21.77 -3.02 7.11
N ALA A 15 -22.23 -3.80 8.09
CA ALA A 15 -21.37 -4.47 9.07
C ALA A 15 -20.50 -5.59 8.48
N ASP A 16 -20.85 -6.12 7.31
CA ASP A 16 -20.11 -7.20 6.64
C ASP A 16 -18.98 -6.65 5.74
N PHE A 17 -18.88 -5.32 5.59
CA PHE A 17 -17.84 -4.68 4.81
C PHE A 17 -16.63 -4.33 5.67
N ASP A 18 -15.52 -5.02 5.45
CA ASP A 18 -14.23 -4.71 6.06
C ASP A 18 -13.31 -4.01 5.05
N ALA A 19 -12.99 -2.74 5.32
CA ALA A 19 -11.99 -1.99 4.59
C ALA A 19 -10.60 -2.29 5.17
N THR A 20 -10.05 -3.46 4.82
CA THR A 20 -8.75 -3.91 5.33
C THR A 20 -7.62 -2.95 4.94
N GLY A 21 -6.57 -2.89 5.77
CA GLY A 21 -5.40 -2.03 5.54
C GLY A 21 -5.62 -0.57 5.92
N ILE A 22 -4.53 0.17 6.10
CA ILE A 22 -4.56 1.57 6.47
C ILE A 22 -4.94 2.45 5.26
N GLU A 23 -5.73 3.50 5.50
CA GLU A 23 -5.99 4.57 4.53
C GLU A 23 -4.76 5.49 4.39
N PRO A 24 -4.11 5.57 3.22
CA PRO A 24 -2.91 6.39 3.05
C PRO A 24 -3.12 7.87 3.38
N LEU A 25 -4.30 8.42 3.09
CA LEU A 25 -4.60 9.85 3.29
C LEU A 25 -4.85 10.21 4.75
N GLU A 26 -5.11 9.22 5.60
CA GLU A 26 -5.36 9.38 7.04
C GLU A 26 -4.20 8.84 7.90
N ALA A 27 -3.17 8.29 7.26
CA ALA A 27 -2.00 7.75 7.92
C ALA A 27 -0.98 8.85 8.19
N ASP A 28 -0.58 8.99 9.45
CA ASP A 28 0.65 9.69 9.79
C ASP A 28 1.86 8.77 9.61
N LEU A 29 3.06 9.36 9.69
CA LEU A 29 4.30 8.62 9.54
C LEU A 29 4.46 7.52 10.60
N GLU A 30 3.99 7.76 11.83
CA GLU A 30 4.10 6.83 12.95
C GLU A 30 3.22 5.58 12.77
N ARG A 31 2.07 5.70 12.11
CA ARG A 31 1.23 4.57 11.71
C ARG A 31 1.72 3.89 10.44
N PHE A 32 2.39 4.64 9.55
CA PHE A 32 2.89 4.12 8.28
C PHE A 32 4.14 3.25 8.42
N LEU A 33 5.17 3.71 9.16
CA LEU A 33 6.45 3.00 9.28
C LEU A 33 6.33 1.56 9.81
N PRO A 34 5.52 1.27 10.85
CA PRO A 34 5.38 -0.08 11.37
C PRO A 34 4.86 -1.09 10.35
N LEU A 35 4.13 -0.64 9.31
CA LEU A 35 3.63 -1.52 8.25
C LEU A 35 4.76 -2.25 7.52
N PHE A 36 5.97 -1.70 7.50
CA PHE A 36 7.10 -2.22 6.71
C PHE A 36 8.23 -2.82 7.55
N ARG A 37 8.21 -2.63 8.87
CA ARG A 37 9.25 -3.14 9.78
C ARG A 37 9.33 -4.66 9.72
N GLY A 38 10.55 -5.20 9.63
CA GLY A 38 10.83 -6.64 9.59
C GLY A 38 10.41 -7.36 8.29
N ARG A 39 9.76 -6.70 7.34
CA ARG A 39 9.32 -7.32 6.09
C ARG A 39 10.47 -7.50 5.09
N LYS A 40 10.74 -8.76 4.74
CA LYS A 40 11.75 -9.13 3.73
C LYS A 40 11.27 -8.94 2.29
N THR A 41 9.99 -8.62 2.09
CA THR A 41 9.40 -8.37 0.76
C THR A 41 9.96 -7.08 0.14
N PRO A 42 9.99 -6.99 -1.20
CA PRO A 42 10.24 -5.72 -1.88
C PRO A 42 9.28 -4.62 -1.44
N ILE A 43 9.75 -3.38 -1.37
CA ILE A 43 8.93 -2.24 -0.94
C ILE A 43 7.72 -2.01 -1.85
N LYS A 44 7.88 -2.16 -3.18
CA LYS A 44 6.75 -2.04 -4.11
C LYS A 44 5.66 -3.08 -3.81
N SER A 45 6.06 -4.33 -3.55
CA SER A 45 5.12 -5.40 -3.20
C SER A 45 4.41 -5.12 -1.87
N ALA A 46 5.10 -4.48 -0.92
CA ALA A 46 4.49 -4.10 0.35
C ALA A 46 3.49 -2.94 0.20
N LEU A 47 3.78 -1.93 -0.63
CA LEU A 47 2.87 -0.82 -0.93
C LEU A 47 1.60 -1.25 -1.66
N LEU A 48 1.69 -2.29 -2.50
CA LEU A 48 0.54 -2.85 -3.21
C LEU A 48 -0.32 -3.80 -2.36
N ASN A 49 0.13 -4.14 -1.15
CA ASN A 49 -0.58 -5.06 -0.29
C ASN A 49 -1.77 -4.35 0.38
N GLN A 50 -2.97 -4.62 -0.12
CA GLN A 50 -4.20 -4.01 0.37
C GLN A 50 -4.52 -4.35 1.84
N ASN A 51 -3.94 -5.41 2.41
CA ASN A 51 -4.08 -5.69 3.84
C ASN A 51 -3.21 -4.78 4.72
N LEU A 52 -2.20 -4.13 4.15
CA LEU A 52 -1.32 -3.18 4.85
C LEU A 52 -1.74 -1.75 4.56
N LEU A 53 -1.91 -1.45 3.27
CA LEU A 53 -2.14 -0.11 2.76
C LEU A 53 -3.11 -0.23 1.59
N ARG A 54 -4.35 0.21 1.80
CA ARG A 54 -5.40 0.09 0.77
C ARG A 54 -5.39 1.30 -0.16
N GLY A 55 -5.95 1.13 -1.36
CA GLY A 55 -6.10 2.23 -2.32
C GLY A 55 -4.83 2.57 -3.11
N VAL A 56 -3.66 2.08 -2.70
CA VAL A 56 -2.42 2.24 -3.48
C VAL A 56 -2.34 1.18 -4.57
N GLY A 57 -2.39 1.65 -5.83
CA GLY A 57 -2.21 0.84 -7.03
C GLY A 57 -0.82 0.99 -7.65
N ASN A 58 -0.59 0.30 -8.76
CA ASN A 58 0.72 0.27 -9.44
C ASN A 58 1.29 1.66 -9.76
N ILE A 59 0.46 2.57 -10.27
CA ILE A 59 0.88 3.92 -10.69
C ILE A 59 1.43 4.69 -9.48
N TYR A 60 0.62 4.84 -8.43
CA TYR A 60 1.05 5.60 -7.26
C TYR A 60 2.20 4.92 -6.52
N ALA A 61 2.25 3.59 -6.45
CA ALA A 61 3.40 2.90 -5.87
C ALA A 61 4.70 3.24 -6.64
N ASP A 62 4.66 3.24 -7.98
CA ASP A 62 5.83 3.57 -8.80
C ASP A 62 6.21 5.06 -8.70
N GLU A 63 5.23 5.96 -8.73
CA GLU A 63 5.47 7.40 -8.59
C GLU A 63 6.04 7.77 -7.22
N SER A 64 5.49 7.23 -6.14
CA SER A 64 6.00 7.45 -4.79
C SER A 64 7.44 6.94 -4.65
N LEU A 65 7.73 5.74 -5.14
CA LEU A 65 9.08 5.17 -5.08
C LEU A 65 10.08 5.97 -5.93
N PHE A 66 9.64 6.46 -7.09
CA PHE A 66 10.45 7.34 -7.93
C PHE A 66 10.77 8.66 -7.21
N ARG A 67 9.76 9.33 -6.66
CA ARG A 67 9.93 10.61 -5.93
C ARG A 67 10.82 10.46 -4.69
N SER A 68 10.74 9.33 -3.98
CA SER A 68 11.58 9.01 -2.83
C SER A 68 12.93 8.39 -3.20
N HIS A 69 13.27 8.27 -4.48
CA HIS A 69 14.53 7.68 -4.97
C HIS A 69 14.78 6.24 -4.44
N LEU A 70 13.71 5.47 -4.23
CA LEU A 70 13.75 4.11 -3.71
C LEU A 70 13.61 3.08 -4.83
N ARG A 71 14.55 2.14 -4.90
CA ARG A 71 14.46 1.01 -5.84
C ARG A 71 13.25 0.13 -5.48
N PRO A 72 12.33 -0.19 -6.41
CA PRO A 72 11.15 -1.02 -6.13
C PRO A 72 11.46 -2.40 -5.53
N ARG A 73 12.61 -2.96 -5.90
CA ARG A 73 13.12 -4.27 -5.43
C ARG A 73 13.81 -4.23 -4.07
N ARG A 74 14.04 -3.04 -3.49
CA ARG A 74 14.68 -2.91 -2.17
C ARG A 74 13.78 -3.55 -1.12
N ARG A 75 14.38 -4.27 -0.17
CA ARG A 75 13.66 -4.88 0.95
C ARG A 75 13.00 -3.78 1.79
N ALA A 76 11.72 -3.95 2.10
CA ALA A 76 10.96 -2.98 2.88
C ALA A 76 11.58 -2.75 4.28
N SER A 77 12.11 -3.80 4.91
CA SER A 77 12.77 -3.72 6.21
C SER A 77 14.08 -2.92 6.25
N THR A 78 14.65 -2.53 5.11
CA THR A 78 15.95 -1.81 5.06
C THR A 78 15.80 -0.32 4.77
N ILE A 79 14.57 0.19 4.73
CA ILE A 79 14.29 1.61 4.51
C ILE A 79 14.33 2.33 5.86
N THR A 80 15.11 3.40 5.94
CA THR A 80 15.27 4.21 7.15
C THR A 80 14.19 5.30 7.22
N ARG A 81 13.98 5.89 8.40
CA ARG A 81 12.99 6.96 8.61
C ARG A 81 13.20 8.13 7.63
N ASP A 82 14.44 8.51 7.39
CA ASP A 82 14.81 9.62 6.48
C ASP A 82 14.43 9.36 5.02
N GLN A 83 14.20 8.10 4.64
CA GLN A 83 13.79 7.72 3.29
C GLN A 83 12.26 7.68 3.11
N PHE A 84 11.52 7.94 4.18
CA PHE A 84 10.07 8.09 4.18
C PHE A 84 9.61 9.56 4.25
N GLY A 85 10.55 10.51 4.35
CA GLY A 85 10.31 11.97 4.38
C GLY A 85 10.61 12.63 3.05
#